data_AF-A0A4Y8W7Z0-F1
#
_entry.id   AF-A0A4Y8W7Z0-F1
#
_cell.length_a   1.000
_cell.length_b   1.000
_cell.length_c   1.000
_cell.angle_alpha   90.00
_cell.angle_beta   90.00
_cell.angle_gamma   90.00
#
_symmetry.space_group_name_H-M   'P 1'
#
loop_
_entity.id
_entity.type
_entity.pdbx_description
1 polymer ?
#
loop_
_entity_poly.entity_id
_entity_poly.type
_entity_poly.pdbx_seq_one_letter_code
_entity_poly.pdbx_strand_id
1 'polypeptide(L)' 'MRGSMTKRQRRTFSSEFKVDAASLVLDQGNSIAEAARSLDGGDTALRRWVDQL' A
#
# COMPACT_ATOMS: atom_id res chain seq x y z
N MET A 1 -1.96 -25.35 -24.19
CA MET A 1 -1.02 -24.20 -24.22
C MET A 1 -1.21 -23.39 -22.94
N ARG A 2 -0.11 -22.80 -22.43
CA ARG A 2 0.08 -22.34 -21.04
C ARG A 2 -0.85 -21.16 -20.68
N GLY A 3 -1.53 -21.29 -19.54
CA GLY A 3 -2.31 -20.19 -18.94
C GLY A 3 -1.42 -18.98 -18.65
N SER A 4 -1.91 -17.81 -19.01
CA SER A 4 -1.28 -16.51 -18.78
C SER A 4 -1.09 -16.28 -17.29
N MET A 5 0.07 -16.68 -16.76
CA MET A 5 0.52 -16.32 -15.43
C MET A 5 0.99 -14.85 -15.51
N THR A 6 0.04 -13.92 -15.56
CA THR A 6 0.33 -12.51 -15.29
C THR A 6 0.80 -12.46 -13.84
N LYS A 7 2.12 -12.59 -13.64
CA LYS A 7 2.77 -12.20 -12.39
C LYS A 7 2.20 -10.83 -12.07
N ARG A 8 1.36 -10.73 -11.03
CA ARG A 8 0.98 -9.42 -10.46
C ARG A 8 2.31 -8.69 -10.29
N GLN A 9 2.54 -7.70 -11.14
CA GLN A 9 3.76 -6.91 -11.09
C GLN A 9 3.77 -6.35 -9.67
N ARG A 10 4.72 -6.79 -8.84
CA ARG A 10 4.85 -6.26 -7.49
C ARG A 10 5.21 -4.79 -7.70
N ARG A 11 4.20 -3.92 -7.63
CA ARG A 11 4.41 -2.47 -7.67
C ARG A 11 5.40 -2.17 -6.55
N THR A 12 6.61 -1.83 -6.95
CA THR A 12 7.65 -1.41 -6.02
C THR A 12 7.33 0.02 -5.66
N PHE A 13 6.77 0.21 -4.47
CA PHE A 13 6.54 1.54 -3.94
C PHE A 13 7.84 2.07 -3.34
N SER A 14 8.20 3.31 -3.70
CA SER A 14 9.34 4.03 -3.12
C SER A 14 9.16 4.23 -1.63
N SER A 15 10.26 4.38 -0.87
CA SER A 15 10.18 4.61 0.58
C SER A 15 9.36 5.85 0.91
N GLU A 16 9.54 6.94 0.16
CA GLU A 16 8.76 8.17 0.30
C GLU A 16 7.26 7.93 0.09
N PHE A 17 6.87 7.11 -0.89
CA PHE A 17 5.46 6.78 -1.10
C PHE A 17 4.86 6.02 0.08
N LYS A 18 5.63 5.13 0.71
CA LYS A 18 5.18 4.40 1.90
C LYS A 18 4.99 5.33 3.09
N VAL A 19 5.91 6.28 3.26
CA VAL A 19 5.88 7.30 4.31
C VAL A 19 4.69 8.21 4.12
N ASP A 20 4.49 8.73 2.91
CA ASP A 20 3.36 9.59 2.56
C ASP A 20 2.02 8.87 2.80
N ALA A 21 1.93 7.61 2.36
CA ALA A 21 0.76 6.76 2.58
C ALA A 21 0.47 6.50 4.06
N ALA A 22 1.50 6.26 4.87
CA ALA A 22 1.36 6.03 6.30
C ALA A 22 1.03 7.31 7.07
N SER A 23 1.69 8.43 6.74
CA SER A 23 1.35 9.76 7.25
C SER A 23 -0.08 10.13 6.89
N LEU A 24 -0.58 9.82 5.70
CA LEU A 24 -1.97 10.08 5.32
C LEU A 24 -2.98 9.38 6.25
N VAL A 25 -2.72 8.12 6.63
CA VAL A 25 -3.55 7.36 7.57
C VAL A 25 -3.53 8.01 8.96
N LEU A 26 -2.35 8.39 9.43
CA LEU A 26 -2.15 8.97 10.77
C LEU A 26 -2.63 10.41 10.88
N ASP A 27 -2.42 11.22 9.85
CA ASP A 27 -2.68 12.67 9.80
C ASP A 27 -4.13 12.96 9.40
N GLN A 28 -4.65 12.28 8.37
CA GLN A 28 -6.04 12.47 7.93
C GLN A 28 -7.05 11.61 8.72
N GLY A 29 -6.58 10.74 9.61
CA GLY A 29 -7.44 9.80 10.36
C GLY A 29 -8.13 8.77 9.46
N ASN A 30 -7.64 8.60 8.22
CA ASN A 30 -8.16 7.61 7.30
C ASN A 30 -7.84 6.21 7.82
N SER A 31 -8.80 5.29 7.76
CA SER A 31 -8.53 3.91 8.12
C SER A 31 -7.55 3.27 7.12
N ILE A 32 -6.73 2.32 7.58
CA ILE A 32 -5.79 1.58 6.74
C ILE A 32 -6.49 1.01 5.49
N ALA A 33 -7.71 0.50 5.63
CA ALA A 33 -8.48 -0.04 4.51
C ALA A 33 -8.89 1.02 3.47
N GLU A 34 -9.29 2.21 3.91
CA GLU A 34 -9.64 3.34 3.05
C GLU A 34 -8.43 3.85 2.28
N ALA A 35 -7.30 4.04 2.97
CA ALA A 35 -6.07 4.49 2.37
C ALA A 35 -5.47 3.43 1.43
N ALA A 36 -5.52 2.14 1.80
CA ALA A 36 -5.09 1.05 0.94
C ALA A 36 -5.93 0.99 -0.35
N ARG A 37 -7.25 1.15 -0.24
CA ARG A 37 -8.15 1.20 -1.40
C ARG A 37 -7.89 2.41 -2.29
N SER A 38 -7.62 3.58 -1.69
CA SER A 38 -7.32 4.83 -2.42
C SER A 38 -5.97 4.78 -3.15
N LEU A 39 -4.96 4.14 -2.56
CA LEU A 39 -3.61 4.05 -3.11
C LEU A 39 -3.40 2.80 -4.00
N ASP A 40 -4.45 1.98 -4.19
CA ASP A 40 -4.37 0.63 -4.77
C ASP A 40 -3.25 -0.20 -4.10
N GLY A 41 -3.07 0.05 -2.81
CA GLY A 41 -2.15 -0.63 -1.92
C GLY A 41 -2.84 -1.83 -1.27
N GLY A 42 -2.07 -2.84 -0.92
CA GLY A 42 -2.59 -3.91 -0.07
C GLY A 42 -2.71 -3.45 1.38
N ASP A 43 -3.84 -3.71 2.03
CA ASP A 43 -4.08 -3.45 3.47
C ASP A 43 -2.90 -3.87 4.34
N THR A 44 -2.38 -5.08 4.10
CA THR A 44 -1.25 -5.65 4.84
C THR A 44 0.06 -4.90 4.59
N ALA A 45 0.26 -4.35 3.39
CA ALA A 45 1.45 -3.57 3.08
C ALA A 45 1.39 -2.22 3.81
N LEU A 46 0.23 -1.55 3.75
CA LEU A 46 0.04 -0.25 4.39
C LEU A 46 0.15 -0.36 5.91
N ARG A 47 -0.43 -1.40 6.51
CA ARG A 47 -0.28 -1.67 7.95
C ARG A 47 1.17 -1.85 8.37
N ARG A 48 1.97 -2.53 7.53
CA ARG A 48 3.42 -2.67 7.77
C ARG A 48 4.20 -1.38 7.59
N TRP A 49 3.72 -0.45 6.76
CA TRP A 49 4.39 0.84 6.56
C TRP A 49 4.09 1.79 7.70
N VAL A 50 2.85 1.82 8.20
CA VAL A 50 2.46 2.57 9.39
C VAL A 50 3.21 2.09 10.63
N ASP A 51 3.41 0.77 10.77
CA ASP A 51 4.17 0.18 11.87
C ASP A 51 5.69 0.46 11.78
N GLN A 52 6.20 0.76 10.58
CA GLN A 52 7.61 1.11 10.33
C GLN A 52 7.87 2.62 10.33
N LEU A 53 6.83 3.45 10.43
CA LEU A 53 6.92 4.90 10.48
C LEU A 53 7.24 5.37 11.91
#